data_AF-A0A958WM17-F1
#
_entry.id   AF-A0A958WM17-F1
#
_cell.length_a   1.000
_cell.length_b   1.000
_cell.length_c   1.000
_cell.angle_alpha   90.00
_cell.angle_beta   90.00
_cell.angle_gamma   90.00
#
_symmetry.space_group_name_H-M   'P 1'
#
loop_
_entity.id
_entity.type
_entity.pdbx_description
1 polymer ?
#
loop_
_entity_poly.entity_id
_entity_poly.type
_entity_poly.pdbx_seq_one_letter_code
_entity_poly.pdbx_strand_id
1 'polypeptide(L)'
;MLTPGFHDSLNWFRKLTLKRLLNLLLLTSSYYFSLWLKKPLVWGKPASISIEPTTSCNLRCPECPSGLRSFTRPTGMLETDLFKKTIDESAAFASYLLLYF
;
A
#
# COMPACT_ATOMS: atom_id res chain seq x y z
N MET A 1 24.35 -19.34 9.07
CA MET A 1 23.27 -19.12 8.08
C MET A 1 22.13 -18.45 8.82
N LEU A 2 21.91 -17.15 8.59
CA LEU A 2 20.78 -16.44 9.20
C LEU A 2 19.51 -16.84 8.47
N THR A 3 18.41 -17.03 9.19
CA THR A 3 17.11 -17.39 8.60
C THR A 3 16.63 -16.28 7.67
N PRO A 4 15.88 -16.58 6.59
CA PRO A 4 15.39 -15.58 5.64
C PRO A 4 14.74 -14.35 6.30
N GLY A 5 13.96 -14.58 7.37
CA GLY A 5 13.28 -13.52 8.12
C GLY A 5 14.21 -12.52 8.83
N PHE A 6 15.43 -12.91 9.20
CA PHE A 6 16.39 -11.97 9.79
C PHE A 6 16.93 -10.99 8.74
N HIS A 7 17.24 -11.47 7.54
CA HIS A 7 17.69 -10.62 6.43
C HIS A 7 16.59 -9.64 6.00
N ASP A 8 15.34 -10.10 5.94
CA ASP A 8 14.20 -9.26 5.58
C ASP A 8 13.93 -8.19 6.64
N SER A 9 13.97 -8.58 7.92
CA SER A 9 13.83 -7.63 9.04
C SER A 9 14.91 -6.55 8.98
N LEU A 10 16.18 -6.94 8.80
CA LEU A 10 17.29 -5.99 8.70
C LEU A 10 17.13 -5.05 7.49
N ASN A 11 16.75 -5.58 6.33
CA ASN A 11 16.50 -4.77 5.14
C ASN A 11 15.36 -3.78 5.34
N TRP A 12 14.31 -4.18 6.04
CA TRP A 12 13.19 -3.30 6.37
C TRP A 12 13.62 -2.17 7.32
N PHE A 13 14.31 -2.52 8.40
CA PHE A 13 14.84 -1.52 9.34
C PHE A 13 15.77 -0.50 8.67
N ARG A 14 16.63 -0.95 7.74
CA ARG A 14 17.52 -0.06 6.98
C ARG A 14 16.79 0.95 6.09
N LYS A 15 15.52 0.69 5.74
CA LYS A 15 14.69 1.57 4.90
C LYS A 15 13.77 2.48 5.70
N LEU A 16 13.74 2.37 7.03
CA LEU A 16 12.97 3.28 7.88
C LEU A 16 13.65 4.65 7.95
N THR A 17 12.95 5.65 7.44
CA THR A 17 13.33 7.06 7.63
C THR A 17 12.60 7.62 8.85
N LEU A 18 13.04 8.77 9.37
CA LEU A 18 12.34 9.46 10.46
C LEU A 18 10.87 9.75 10.10
N LYS A 19 10.59 10.14 8.85
CA LYS A 19 9.22 10.37 8.38
C LYS A 19 8.37 9.10 8.43
N ARG A 20 8.91 7.96 7.99
CA ARG A 20 8.22 6.66 8.05
C ARG A 20 7.98 6.21 9.49
N LEU A 21 8.97 6.37 10.36
CA LEU A 21 8.85 6.02 11.78
C LEU A 21 7.79 6.89 12.49
N LEU A 22 7.84 8.21 12.31
CA LEU A 22 6.83 9.12 12.85
C LEU A 22 5.44 8.81 12.31
N ASN A 23 5.32 8.47 11.02
CA ASN A 23 4.06 8.06 10.43
C ASN A 23 3.49 6.79 11.08
N LEU A 24 4.33 5.78 11.32
CA LEU A 24 3.93 4.55 12.01
C LEU A 24 3.51 4.83 13.48
N LEU A 25 4.20 5.74 14.17
CA LEU A 25 3.81 6.17 15.51
C LEU A 25 2.47 6.91 15.52
N LEU A 26 2.23 7.78 14.54
CA LEU A 26 0.95 8.48 14.39
C LEU A 26 -0.20 7.52 14.09
N LEU A 27 0.00 6.54 13.19
CA LEU A 27 -1.01 5.53 12.87
C LEU A 27 -1.35 4.65 14.07
N THR A 28 -0.33 4.17 14.80
CA THR A 28 -0.53 3.29 15.96
C THR A 28 -1.19 4.04 17.11
N SER A 29 -0.73 5.25 17.44
CA SER A 29 -1.37 6.08 18.46
C SER A 29 -2.80 6.43 18.09
N SER A 30 -3.06 6.90 16.87
CA SER A 30 -4.43 7.27 16.45
C SER A 30 -5.38 6.06 16.42
N TYR A 31 -4.89 4.86 16.11
CA TYR A 31 -5.66 3.62 16.22
C TYR A 31 -6.10 3.34 17.66
N TYR A 32 -5.18 3.37 18.64
CA TYR A 32 -5.55 3.14 20.05
C TYR A 32 -6.47 4.23 20.60
N PHE A 33 -6.26 5.48 20.22
CA PHE A 33 -7.19 6.57 20.55
C PHE A 33 -8.57 6.37 19.89
N SER A 34 -8.62 5.87 18.65
CA SER A 34 -9.88 5.57 17.96
C SER A 34 -10.67 4.49 18.70
N LEU A 35 -9.99 3.45 19.18
CA LEU A 35 -10.61 2.40 19.99
C LEU A 35 -11.16 2.96 21.32
N TRP A 36 -10.36 3.77 22.02
CA TRP A 36 -10.74 4.35 23.30
C TRP A 36 -11.94 5.31 23.18
N LEU A 37 -11.93 6.17 22.16
CA LEU A 37 -12.98 7.18 21.93
C LEU A 37 -14.18 6.64 21.12
N LYS A 38 -14.07 5.42 20.58
CA LYS A 38 -15.05 4.83 19.64
C LYS A 38 -15.36 5.74 18.45
N LYS A 39 -14.35 6.46 17.96
CA LYS A 39 -14.45 7.38 16.81
C LYS A 39 -13.27 7.15 15.87
N PRO A 40 -13.45 7.14 14.54
CA PRO A 40 -12.37 6.91 13.61
C PRO A 40 -11.44 8.16 13.56
N LEU A 41 -10.28 8.05 14.18
CA LEU A 41 -9.22 9.07 14.18
C LEU A 41 -8.01 8.55 13.39
N VAL A 42 -7.73 9.16 12.25
CA VAL A 42 -6.59 8.81 11.39
C VAL A 42 -5.68 10.02 11.28
N TRP A 43 -4.53 9.98 11.96
CA TRP A 43 -3.56 11.08 11.96
C TRP A 43 -2.41 10.85 10.98
N GLY A 44 -2.07 9.59 10.70
CA GLY A 44 -1.02 9.21 9.77
C GLY A 44 -1.46 9.19 8.30
N LYS A 45 -0.47 9.03 7.43
CA LYS A 45 -0.58 8.74 6.00
C LYS A 45 -0.48 7.23 5.75
N PRO A 46 -0.85 6.73 4.56
CA PRO A 46 -0.73 5.31 4.24
C PRO A 46 0.69 4.77 4.45
N ALA A 47 0.84 3.76 5.30
CA ALA A 47 2.13 3.08 5.52
C ALA A 47 2.40 1.97 4.50
N SER A 48 1.37 1.52 3.78
CA SER A 48 1.47 0.55 2.70
C SER A 48 0.57 1.01 1.55
N ILE A 49 1.02 0.79 0.32
CA ILE A 49 0.30 1.14 -0.90
C ILE A 49 0.27 -0.11 -1.78
N SER A 50 -0.92 -0.45 -2.27
CA SER A 50 -1.13 -1.53 -3.23
C SER A 50 -1.69 -0.95 -4.52
N ILE A 51 -1.07 -1.26 -5.66
CA ILE A 51 -1.49 -0.76 -6.97
C ILE A 51 -1.67 -1.95 -7.91
N GLU A 52 -2.85 -2.03 -8.51
CA GLU A 52 -3.14 -2.90 -9.66
C GLU A 52 -2.84 -2.09 -10.93
N PRO A 53 -1.71 -2.33 -11.62
CA PRO A 53 -1.25 -1.48 -12.71
C PRO A 53 -2.02 -1.74 -14.01
N THR A 54 -2.85 -2.79 -14.07
CA THR A 54 -3.59 -3.17 -15.27
C THR A 54 -4.89 -3.86 -14.90
N THR A 55 -5.93 -3.63 -15.69
CA THR A 55 -7.17 -4.43 -15.62
C THR A 55 -7.21 -5.57 -16.62
N SER A 56 -6.17 -5.71 -17.44
CA SER A 56 -6.10 -6.78 -18.43
C SER A 56 -5.80 -8.09 -17.73
N CYS A 57 -6.76 -9.02 -17.75
CA CYS A 57 -6.60 -10.35 -17.18
C CYS A 57 -6.85 -11.43 -18.24
N ASN A 58 -5.93 -12.42 -18.31
CA ASN A 58 -6.04 -13.58 -19.21
C ASN A 58 -6.95 -14.69 -18.65
N LEU A 59 -7.22 -14.64 -17.34
CA LEU A 59 -8.09 -15.59 -16.65
C LEU A 59 -9.54 -15.07 -16.59
N ARG A 60 -10.44 -15.92 -16.10
CA ARG A 60 -11.88 -15.62 -15.94
C ARG A 60 -12.41 -16.10 -14.60
N CYS A 61 -11.70 -15.73 -13.55
CA CYS A 61 -12.05 -16.13 -12.20
C CYS A 61 -13.40 -15.49 -11.80
N PRO A 62 -14.38 -16.25 -11.28
CA PRO A 62 -15.72 -15.75 -10.98
C PRO A 62 -15.78 -14.80 -9.77
N GLU A 63 -14.69 -14.65 -9.02
CA GLU A 63 -14.61 -13.85 -7.80
C GLU A 63 -14.02 -12.45 -7.99
N CYS A 64 -13.35 -12.16 -9.12
CA CYS A 64 -12.72 -10.87 -9.36
C CYS A 64 -13.38 -10.08 -10.51
N PRO A 65 -13.58 -8.76 -10.36
CA PRO A 65 -14.24 -7.94 -11.39
C PRO A 65 -13.48 -7.90 -12.72
N SER A 66 -12.14 -8.01 -12.68
CA SER A 66 -11.27 -8.14 -13.86
C SER A 66 -11.56 -9.43 -14.64
N GLY A 67 -11.70 -10.56 -13.94
CA GLY A 67 -12.01 -11.88 -14.52
C GLY A 67 -13.46 -11.99 -15.01
N LEU A 68 -14.41 -11.40 -14.27
CA LEU A 68 -15.81 -11.29 -14.65
C LEU A 68 -16.05 -10.31 -15.82
N ARG A 69 -15.07 -9.45 -16.12
CA ARG A 69 -15.17 -8.38 -17.12
C ARG A 69 -16.35 -7.44 -16.85
N SER A 70 -16.60 -7.15 -15.58
CA SER A 70 -17.74 -6.35 -15.12
C SER A 70 -17.43 -4.87 -14.95
N PHE A 71 -16.21 -4.43 -15.26
CA PHE A 71 -15.86 -3.01 -15.23
C PHE A 71 -16.62 -2.23 -16.30
N THR A 72 -17.17 -1.07 -15.91
CA THR A 72 -17.75 -0.09 -16.84
C THR A 72 -16.68 0.74 -17.56
N ARG A 73 -15.45 0.77 -17.02
CA ARG A 73 -14.29 1.44 -17.61
C ARG A 73 -13.54 0.53 -18.59
N PRO A 74 -12.90 1.08 -19.63
CA PRO A 74 -12.13 0.28 -20.57
C PRO A 74 -10.93 -0.40 -19.90
N THR A 75 -10.55 -1.56 -20.46
CA THR A 75 -9.33 -2.26 -20.06
C THR A 75 -8.10 -1.47 -20.49
N GLY A 76 -7.12 -1.30 -19.60
CA GLY A 76 -5.89 -0.60 -19.91
C GLY A 76 -4.82 -0.75 -18.85
N MET A 77 -3.74 0.00 -19.03
CA MET A 77 -2.63 0.13 -18.09
C MET A 77 -2.75 1.45 -17.32
N LEU A 78 -2.21 1.48 -16.11
CA LEU A 78 -2.05 2.70 -15.33
C LEU A 78 -1.08 3.66 -16.05
N GLU A 79 -1.53 4.90 -16.28
CA GLU A 79 -0.68 5.94 -16.84
C GLU A 79 0.56 6.18 -15.98
N THR A 80 1.73 6.23 -16.62
CA THR A 80 3.02 6.29 -15.90
C THR A 80 3.16 7.57 -15.09
N ASP A 81 2.62 8.68 -15.59
CA ASP A 81 2.66 9.96 -14.88
C ASP A 81 1.75 9.97 -13.65
N LEU A 82 0.60 9.30 -13.74
CA LEU A 82 -0.27 9.11 -12.57
C LEU A 82 0.42 8.22 -11.52
N PHE A 83 1.09 7.15 -11.96
CA PHE A 83 1.89 6.31 -11.05
C PHE A 83 2.97 7.13 -10.36
N LYS A 84 3.81 7.86 -11.11
CA LYS A 84 4.89 8.70 -10.55
C LYS A 84 4.34 9.71 -9.55
N LYS A 85 3.30 10.45 -9.93
CA LYS A 85 2.63 11.40 -9.04
C LYS A 85 2.16 10.74 -7.75
N THR A 86 1.52 9.57 -7.85
CA THR A 86 1.05 8.81 -6.68
C THR A 86 2.21 8.42 -5.76
N ILE A 87 3.34 7.98 -6.33
CA ILE A 87 4.54 7.61 -5.56
C ILE A 87 5.17 8.86 -4.93
N ASP A 88 5.33 9.94 -5.67
CA ASP A 88 5.94 11.19 -5.17
C ASP A 88 5.15 11.77 -3.98
N GLU A 89 3.82 11.68 -4.01
CA GLU A 89 2.95 12.14 -2.93
C GLU A 89 3.01 11.28 -1.67
N SER A 90 3.45 10.02 -1.77
CA SER A 90 3.22 9.01 -0.72
C SER A 90 4.47 8.29 -0.21
N ALA A 91 5.53 8.20 -1.01
CA ALA A 91 6.74 7.40 -0.73
C ALA A 91 7.51 7.84 0.52
N ALA A 92 7.39 9.12 0.90
CA ALA A 92 8.01 9.67 2.10
C ALA A 92 7.46 9.06 3.40
N PHE A 93 6.23 8.52 3.37
CA PHE A 93 5.52 7.97 4.53
C PHE A 93 5.26 6.46 4.42
N ALA A 94 5.11 5.96 3.19
CA ALA A 94 4.91 4.54 2.92
C ALA A 94 6.20 3.73 3.19
N SER A 95 6.04 2.62 3.89
CA SER A 95 7.10 1.62 4.15
C SER A 95 7.08 0.49 3.12
N TYR A 96 5.91 0.23 2.52
CA TYR A 96 5.70 -0.81 1.51
C TYR A 96 4.96 -0.27 0.29
N LEU A 97 5.39 -0.74 -0.87
CA LEU A 97 4.67 -0.63 -2.13
C LEU A 97 4.52 -2.04 -2.69
N LEU A 98 3.29 -2.44 -2.97
CA LEU A 98 2.94 -3.70 -3.60
C LEU A 98 2.33 -3.41 -4.96
N LEU A 99 2.96 -3.88 -6.02
CA LEU A 99 2.32 -3.99 -7.33
C LEU A 99 1.73 -5.38 -7.41
N TYR A 100 0.42 -5.47 -7.61
CA TYR A 100 -0.31 -6.75 -7.65
C TYR A 100 -1.17 -6.83 -8.91
N PHE A 101 -1.72 -8.01 -9.15
CA PHE A 101 -2.55 -8.38 -10.30
C PHE A 101 -3.60 -9.40 -9.86
#